data_AF-A0A965B6B0-F1
#
_entry.id   AF-A0A965B6B0-F1
#
_cell.length_a   1.000
_cell.length_b   1.000
_cell.length_c   1.000
_cell.angle_alpha   90.00
_cell.angle_beta   90.00
_cell.angle_gamma   90.00
#
_symmetry.space_group_name_H-M   'P 1'
#
loop_
_entity.id
_entity.type
_entity.pdbx_description
1 polymer ?
#
loop_
_entity_poly.entity_id
_entity_poly.type
_entity_poly.pdbx_seq_one_letter_code
_entity_poly.pdbx_strand_id
1 'polypeptide(L)' 'MGATVAVVDPAEFFGPEAIQDPYPLYARLRADGGVHRVGDSGFFLASSWATITEVVSQPEVFSSNMTAT' A
#
# COMPACT_ATOMS: atom_id res chain seq x y z
N MET A 1 4.29 -21.27 3.84
CA MET A 1 2.98 -20.72 4.26
C MET A 1 2.91 -19.31 3.70
N GLY A 2 2.31 -19.14 2.51
CA GLY A 2 2.31 -17.86 1.81
C GLY A 2 1.35 -16.90 2.51
N ALA A 3 1.83 -15.72 2.90
CA ALA A 3 0.97 -14.67 3.42
C ALA A 3 0.01 -14.25 2.30
N THR A 4 -1.29 -14.47 2.49
CA THR A 4 -2.31 -13.91 1.60
C THR A 4 -2.29 -12.40 1.79
N VAL A 5 -1.76 -11.68 0.81
CA VAL A 5 -1.84 -10.22 0.79
C VAL A 5 -3.28 -9.85 0.47
N ALA A 6 -3.94 -9.11 1.37
CA ALA A 6 -5.28 -8.61 1.10
C ALA A 6 -5.24 -7.65 -0.10
N VAL A 7 -6.24 -7.79 -0.98
CA VAL A 7 -6.35 -7.02 -2.22
C VAL A 7 -7.27 -5.83 -1.98
N VAL A 8 -6.85 -4.65 -2.41
CA VAL A 8 -7.62 -3.41 -2.31
C VAL A 8 -7.98 -2.89 -3.69
N ASP A 9 -9.18 -2.33 -3.82
CA ASP A 9 -9.64 -1.70 -5.06
C ASP A 9 -8.95 -0.34 -5.25
N PRO A 10 -8.26 -0.08 -6.39
CA PRO A 10 -7.70 1.23 -6.67
C PRO A 10 -8.72 2.39 -6.57
N ALA A 11 -9.97 2.15 -6.95
CA ALA A 11 -11.02 3.17 -6.92
C ALA A 11 -11.30 3.67 -5.49
N GLU A 12 -11.01 2.86 -4.47
CA GLU A 12 -11.18 3.22 -3.07
C GLU A 12 -10.21 4.33 -2.63
N PHE A 13 -9.00 4.38 -3.21
CA PHE A 13 -7.98 5.40 -2.87
C PHE A 13 -8.21 6.72 -3.60
N PHE A 14 -8.65 6.65 -4.85
CA PHE A 14 -8.83 7.83 -5.71
C PHE A 14 -10.27 8.35 -5.71
N GLY A 15 -11.15 7.74 -4.91
CA GLY A 15 -12.51 8.20 -4.71
C GLY A 15 -12.57 9.53 -3.96
N PRO A 16 -13.63 10.34 -4.15
CA PRO A 16 -13.75 11.65 -3.52
C PRO A 16 -13.72 11.59 -1.99
N GLU A 17 -14.29 10.54 -1.40
CA GLU A 17 -14.32 10.33 0.06
C GLU A 17 -12.91 10.18 0.65
N ALA A 18 -12.09 9.30 0.07
CA ALA A 18 -10.71 9.10 0.50
C ALA A 18 -9.82 10.32 0.21
N ILE A 19 -10.09 11.06 -0.87
CA ILE A 19 -9.36 12.31 -1.15
C ILE A 19 -9.67 13.39 -0.10
N GLN A 20 -10.92 13.48 0.37
CA GLN A 20 -11.32 14.46 1.37
C GLN A 20 -10.93 14.06 2.80
N ASP A 21 -11.12 12.78 3.15
CA ASP A 21 -10.77 12.23 4.44
C ASP A 21 -10.18 10.81 4.29
N PRO A 22 -8.86 10.69 4.14
CA PRO A 22 -8.21 9.39 3.93
C PRO A 22 -8.00 8.61 5.23
N TYR A 23 -8.16 9.23 6.40
CA TYR A 23 -7.74 8.62 7.66
C TYR A 23 -8.56 7.39 8.06
N PRO A 24 -9.89 7.33 7.86
CA PRO A 24 -10.68 6.12 8.07
C PRO A 24 -10.20 4.95 7.21
N LEU A 25 -9.90 5.21 5.94
CA LEU A 25 -9.36 4.21 5.01
C LEU A 25 -8.01 3.67 5.51
N TYR A 26 -7.07 4.55 5.85
CA TYR A 26 -5.76 4.13 6.35
C TYR A 26 -5.83 3.39 7.69
N ALA A 27 -6.79 3.74 8.56
CA ALA A 27 -7.01 3.02 9.81
C ALA A 27 -7.44 1.57 9.57
N ARG A 28 -8.39 1.34 8.64
CA ARG A 28 -8.81 0.00 8.24
C ARG A 28 -7.64 -0.79 7.66
N LEU A 29 -6.91 -0.21 6.71
CA LEU A 29 -5.81 -0.89 6.03
C LEU A 29 -4.65 -1.27 6.97
N ARG A 30 -4.37 -0.44 7.96
CA ARG A 30 -3.40 -0.79 9.02
C ARG A 30 -3.89 -1.95 9.88
N ALA A 31 -5.17 -1.96 10.24
CA ALA A 31 -5.76 -3.04 11.02
C ALA A 31 -5.76 -4.38 10.25
N ASP A 32 -5.95 -4.32 8.93
CA ASP A 32 -5.98 -5.50 8.04
C ASP A 32 -4.60 -6.01 7.61
N GLY A 33 -3.53 -5.67 8.35
CA GLY A 33 -2.18 -6.20 8.15
C GLY A 33 -1.20 -5.22 7.49
N GLY A 34 -1.63 -4.02 7.11
CA GLY A 34 -0.74 -2.92 6.77
C GLY A 34 -0.07 -2.99 5.38
N VAL A 35 -0.12 -4.14 4.69
CA VAL A 35 0.41 -4.35 3.35
C VAL A 35 -0.65 -4.98 2.45
N HIS A 36 -0.99 -4.31 1.36
CA HIS A 36 -2.08 -4.71 0.47
C HIS A 36 -1.69 -4.65 -1.00
N ARG A 37 -2.16 -5.58 -1.83
CA ARG A 37 -1.96 -5.54 -3.27
C ARG A 37 -3.04 -4.68 -3.90
N VAL A 38 -2.67 -3.80 -4.82
CA VAL A 38 -3.62 -2.89 -5.48
C VAL A 38 -4.21 -3.56 -6.72
N GLY A 39 -5.47 -4.01 -6.62
CA GLY A 39 -6.17 -4.75 -7.67
C GLY A 39 -5.34 -5.91 -8.24
N ASP A 40 -5.35 -6.02 -9.57
CA ASP A 40 -4.54 -6.98 -10.31
C ASP A 40 -3.15 -6.46 -10.74
N SER A 41 -2.70 -5.36 -10.16
CA SER A 41 -1.42 -4.75 -10.50
C SER A 41 -0.23 -5.37 -9.77
N GLY A 42 0.97 -4.92 -10.13
CA GLY A 42 2.21 -5.18 -9.35
C GLY A 42 2.45 -4.18 -8.22
N PHE A 43 1.52 -3.26 -7.97
CA PHE A 43 1.66 -2.24 -6.91
C PHE A 43 1.17 -2.76 -5.57
N PHE A 44 1.86 -2.32 -4.52
CA PHE A 44 1.54 -2.64 -3.14
C PHE A 44 1.41 -1.34 -2.34
N LEU A 45 0.45 -1.35 -1.41
CA LEU A 45 0.24 -0.28 -0.46
C LEU A 45 0.84 -0.65 0.89
N ALA A 46 1.74 0.18 1.39
CA ALA A 46 2.24 0.14 2.76
C ALA A 46 1.55 1.23 3.59
N SER A 47 0.82 0.85 4.64
CA SER A 47 0.04 1.79 5.47
C SER A 47 0.50 1.87 6.92
N SER A 48 1.44 1.03 7.34
CA SER A 48 1.99 1.00 8.69
C SER A 48 3.36 1.68 8.77
N TRP A 49 3.65 2.32 9.91
CA TRP A 49 4.95 2.96 10.14
C TRP A 49 6.13 1.98 10.03
N ALA A 50 5.96 0.78 10.58
CA ALA A 50 6.98 -0.27 10.54
C ALA A 50 7.31 -0.67 9.10
N THR A 51 6.29 -0.97 8.30
CA THR A 51 6.47 -1.33 6.88
C THR A 51 7.10 -0.19 6.08
N ILE A 52 6.61 1.04 6.27
CA ILE A 52 7.14 2.21 5.54
C ILE A 52 8.63 2.37 5.86
N THR A 53 8.99 2.32 7.14
CA THR A 53 10.39 2.47 7.59
C THR A 53 11.28 1.35 7.04
N GLU A 54 10.80 0.12 7.03
CA GLU A 54 11.51 -1.04 6.47
C GLU A 54 11.77 -0.85 4.97
N VAL A 55 10.76 -0.49 4.19
CA VAL A 55 10.86 -0.31 2.73
C VAL A 55 11.82 0.82 2.38
N VAL A 56 11.67 1.99 3.01
CA VAL A 56 12.53 3.15 2.69
C VAL A 56 13.98 2.95 3.13
N SER A 57 14.24 2.01 4.03
CA SER A 57 15.60 1.68 4.49
C SER A 57 16.38 0.75 3.55
N GLN A 58 15.73 0.18 2.52
CA GLN A 58 16.32 -0.79 1.60
C GLN A 58 16.21 -0.33 0.13
N PRO A 59 16.81 0.81 -0.26
CA PRO A 59 16.72 1.35 -1.63
C PRO A 59 17.29 0.43 -2.71
N GLU A 60 18.18 -0.51 -2.35
CA GLU A 60 18.70 -1.56 -3.22
C GLU A 60 17.66 -2.63 -3.58
N VAL A 61 16.64 -2.81 -2.74
CA VAL A 61 15.50 -3.70 -2.98
C VAL A 61 14.32 -2.91 -3.54
N PHE A 62 14.02 -1.75 -2.96
CA PHE A 62 12.91 -0.87 -3.32
C PHE A 62 13.42 0.43 -3.93
N SER A 63 13.82 0.35 -5.20
CA SER A 63 14.35 1.49 -5.94
C SER A 63 13.32 2.61 -6.12
N SER A 64 13.74 3.85 -5.88
CA SER A 64 12.98 5.05 -6.26
C SER A 64 13.04 5.33 -7.77
N ASN A 65 13.93 4.68 -8.51
CA ASN A 65 13.97 4.77 -9.96
C ASN A 65 12.86 3.91 -10.54
N MET A 66 11.69 4.51 -10.70
CA MET A 66 10.54 3.89 -11.34
C MET A 66 10.72 3.92 -12.86
N THR A 67 11.49 2.96 -13.37
CA THR A 67 11.61 2.71 -14.81
C THR A 67 10.36 1.97 -15.27
N ALA A 68 9.31 2.69 -15.63
CA ALA A 68 8.23 2.11 -16.42
C ALA A 68 8.77 1.83 -17.83
N THR A 69 8.69 0.58 -18.29
CA THR A 69 8.86 0.21 -19.70
C THR A 69 7.55 -0.36 -20.21
#